data_AF-A0A4U6USZ9-F1
#
_entry.id   AF-A0A4U6USZ9-F1
#
_cell.length_a   1.000
_cell.length_b   1.000
_cell.length_c   1.000
_cell.angle_alpha   90.00
_cell.angle_beta   90.00
_cell.angle_gamma   90.00
#
_symmetry.space_group_name_H-M   'P 1'
#
loop_
_entity.id
_entity.type
_entity.pdbx_description
1 polymer ?
#
loop_
_entity_poly.entity_id
_entity_poly.type
_entity_poly.pdbx_seq_one_letter_code
_entity_poly.pdbx_strand_id
1 'polypeptide(L)'
;MGGFFFKVLRGTSKLHSPKKRKRTKVRREQPIRSRPAVHLPYFGRSWPHLVGQTACEAEREIERDCPELYCEVVSVNQLLTMCYCSHRVRILVDRYGEVVKIPHVG
;
A
#
# COMPACT_ATOMS: atom_id res chain seq x y z
N MET A 1 -43.44 58.93 6.99
CA MET A 1 -42.27 58.58 6.14
C MET A 1 -41.49 57.54 6.92
N GLY A 2 -41.68 56.24 6.75
CA GLY A 2 -41.42 55.43 5.57
C GLY A 2 -40.53 54.28 6.09
N GLY A 3 -41.01 53.04 6.00
CA GLY A 3 -40.48 51.92 6.78
C GLY A 3 -39.21 51.29 6.21
N PHE A 4 -38.53 50.51 7.05
CA PHE A 4 -37.66 49.40 6.63
C PHE A 4 -37.68 48.32 7.71
N PHE A 5 -38.78 47.57 7.78
CA PHE A 5 -38.79 46.29 8.49
C PHE A 5 -38.13 45.24 7.60
N PHE A 6 -36.84 45.00 7.81
CA PHE A 6 -36.16 43.84 7.24
C PHE A 6 -36.82 42.58 7.80
N LYS A 7 -37.68 41.96 6.99
CA LYS A 7 -38.27 40.66 7.26
C LYS A 7 -37.18 39.61 7.08
N VAL A 8 -36.38 39.37 8.12
CA VAL A 8 -35.48 38.21 8.18
C VAL A 8 -36.37 36.98 8.26
N LEU A 9 -36.58 36.33 7.11
CA LEU A 9 -37.12 34.98 7.04
C LEU A 9 -36.15 34.08 7.80
N ARG A 10 -36.44 33.82 9.08
CA ARG A 10 -35.84 32.68 9.81
C ARG A 10 -36.41 31.41 9.18
N GLY A 11 -35.84 31.02 8.04
CA GLY A 11 -35.99 29.67 7.52
C GLY A 11 -35.52 28.74 8.62
N THR A 12 -36.45 27.99 9.21
CA THR A 12 -36.10 26.91 10.12
C THR A 12 -35.49 25.82 9.26
N SER A 13 -34.19 25.93 8.99
CA SER A 13 -33.41 24.80 8.52
C SER A 13 -33.48 23.75 9.62
N LYS A 14 -34.42 22.81 9.47
CA LYS A 14 -34.41 21.57 10.24
C LYS A 14 -33.14 20.85 9.81
N LEU A 15 -32.02 21.17 10.44
CA LEU A 15 -30.80 20.37 10.37
C LEU A 15 -31.22 18.96 10.80
N HIS A 16 -31.23 18.04 9.84
CA HIS A 16 -31.42 16.64 10.14
C HIS A 16 -30.21 16.22 10.96
N SER A 17 -30.36 16.18 12.28
CA SER A 17 -29.28 15.76 13.15
C SER A 17 -29.03 14.27 12.85
N PRO A 18 -27.80 13.85 12.51
CA PRO A 18 -27.55 12.44 12.30
C PRO A 18 -27.82 11.74 13.64
N LYS A 19 -28.79 10.82 13.63
CA LYS A 19 -29.08 9.96 14.80
C LYS A 19 -27.76 9.46 15.36
N LYS A 20 -27.49 9.74 16.65
CA LYS A 20 -26.31 9.22 17.37
C LYS A 20 -26.28 7.70 17.18
N ARG A 21 -25.40 7.23 16.30
CA ARG A 21 -25.15 5.81 16.09
C ARG A 21 -24.61 5.26 17.40
N LYS A 22 -25.42 4.43 18.09
CA LYS A 22 -24.93 3.69 19.26
C LYS A 22 -23.71 2.88 18.79
N ARG A 23 -22.54 3.16 19.37
CA ARG A 23 -21.33 2.36 19.14
C ARG A 23 -21.61 0.96 19.68
N THR A 24 -22.01 0.05 18.81
CA THR A 24 -21.97 -1.38 19.11
C THR A 24 -20.50 -1.77 19.31
N LYS A 25 -20.15 -2.20 20.51
CA LYS A 25 -18.85 -2.81 20.83
C LYS A 25 -18.78 -4.19 20.16
N VAL A 26 -18.74 -4.23 18.84
CA VAL A 26 -18.32 -5.41 18.11
C VAL A 26 -17.35 -4.94 17.04
N ARG A 27 -16.20 -4.46 17.50
CA ARG A 27 -14.99 -4.62 16.70
C ARG A 27 -14.72 -6.12 16.76
N ARG A 28 -15.22 -6.87 15.78
CA ARG A 28 -14.63 -8.18 15.47
C ARG A 28 -13.20 -7.83 15.08
N GLU A 29 -12.28 -7.94 16.05
CA GLU A 29 -10.89 -8.13 15.72
C GLU A 29 -10.89 -9.42 14.93
N GLN A 30 -10.76 -9.33 13.61
CA GLN A 30 -10.31 -10.49 12.88
C GLN A 30 -8.98 -10.83 13.54
N PRO A 31 -8.80 -12.02 14.14
CA PRO A 31 -7.45 -12.43 14.44
C PRO A 31 -6.74 -12.32 13.09
N ILE A 32 -5.70 -11.49 13.02
CA ILE A 32 -4.70 -11.67 11.99
C ILE A 32 -4.13 -13.03 12.34
N ARG A 33 -4.79 -14.09 11.87
CA ARG A 33 -4.14 -15.35 11.65
C ARG A 33 -3.08 -14.94 10.66
N SER A 34 -1.88 -14.64 11.16
CA SER A 34 -0.70 -14.74 10.33
C SER A 34 -0.81 -16.15 9.79
N ARG A 35 -1.30 -16.26 8.56
CA ARG A 35 -1.04 -17.47 7.81
C ARG A 35 0.47 -17.62 7.98
N PRO A 36 0.99 -18.75 8.48
CA PRO A 36 2.42 -19.00 8.33
C PRO A 36 2.72 -18.68 6.87
N ALA A 37 3.87 -18.07 6.57
CA ALA A 37 4.24 -17.79 5.19
C ALA A 37 4.28 -19.14 4.46
N VAL A 38 3.10 -19.57 4.00
CA VAL A 38 2.92 -20.70 3.14
C VAL A 38 3.74 -20.26 1.96
N HIS A 39 4.73 -21.07 1.64
CA HIS A 39 5.39 -21.04 0.35
C HIS A 39 4.28 -21.23 -0.69
N LEU A 40 3.53 -20.17 -0.95
CA LEU A 40 2.51 -20.12 -1.97
C LEU A 40 3.33 -20.35 -3.23
N PRO A 41 3.09 -21.43 -4.00
CA PRO A 41 3.87 -21.74 -5.19
C PRO A 41 3.78 -20.64 -6.27
N TYR A 42 2.97 -19.61 -6.03
CA TYR A 42 2.80 -18.41 -6.84
C TYR A 42 3.83 -17.30 -6.56
N PHE A 43 4.46 -17.27 -5.39
CA PHE A 43 5.63 -16.42 -5.19
C PHE A 43 6.81 -17.19 -5.76
N GLY A 44 7.32 -16.72 -6.90
CA GLY A 44 8.48 -17.33 -7.54
C GLY A 44 9.73 -17.20 -6.68
N ARG A 45 10.90 -17.29 -7.31
CA ARG A 45 12.19 -17.16 -6.63
C ARG A 45 12.25 -15.88 -5.78
N SER A 46 12.95 -15.95 -4.66
CA SER A 46 13.15 -14.84 -3.72
C SER A 46 14.63 -14.71 -3.38
N TRP A 47 15.09 -13.49 -3.12
CA TRP A 47 16.49 -13.21 -2.82
C TRP A 47 16.68 -12.54 -1.45
N PRO A 48 16.68 -13.32 -0.35
CA PRO A 48 16.77 -12.76 1.00
C PRO A 48 18.12 -12.08 1.30
N HIS A 49 19.20 -12.48 0.63
CA HIS A 49 20.55 -11.95 0.82
C HIS A 49 20.77 -10.57 0.18
N LEU A 50 19.83 -10.08 -0.64
CA LEU A 50 19.90 -8.76 -1.29
C LEU A 50 19.48 -7.61 -0.38
N VAL A 51 18.83 -7.90 0.75
CA VAL A 51 18.41 -6.86 1.70
C VAL A 51 19.63 -6.17 2.30
N GLY A 52 19.65 -4.84 2.24
CA GLY A 52 20.78 -4.00 2.67
C GLY A 52 21.86 -3.80 1.60
N GLN A 53 21.78 -4.46 0.44
CA GLN A 53 22.67 -4.17 -0.68
C GLN A 53 22.19 -2.95 -1.47
N THR A 54 23.06 -2.43 -2.34
CA THR A 54 22.68 -1.37 -3.27
C THR A 54 21.78 -1.91 -4.39
N ALA A 55 20.91 -1.06 -4.93
CA ALA A 55 20.00 -1.44 -6.02
C ALA A 55 20.73 -2.04 -7.24
N CYS A 56 21.87 -1.46 -7.61
CA CYS A 56 22.69 -1.89 -8.73
C CYS A 56 23.30 -3.29 -8.51
N GLU A 57 23.78 -3.58 -7.30
CA GLU A 57 24.31 -4.90 -6.97
C GLU A 57 23.20 -5.95 -7.01
N ALA A 58 22.04 -5.62 -6.43
CA ALA A 58 20.87 -6.49 -6.44
C ALA A 58 20.37 -6.81 -7.85
N GLU A 59 20.29 -5.81 -8.73
CA GLU A 59 19.90 -5.98 -10.13
C GLU A 59 20.83 -6.94 -10.87
N ARG A 60 22.15 -6.73 -10.77
CA ARG A 60 23.14 -7.62 -11.39
C ARG A 60 23.06 -9.06 -10.87
N GLU A 61 22.78 -9.25 -9.58
CA GLU A 61 22.69 -10.58 -8.99
C GLU A 61 21.43 -11.31 -9.49
N ILE A 62 20.30 -10.60 -9.58
CA ILE A 62 19.06 -11.16 -10.14
C ILE A 62 19.20 -11.49 -11.63
N GLU A 63 19.83 -10.61 -12.42
CA GLU A 63 20.09 -10.84 -13.85
C GLU A 63 21.00 -12.06 -14.08
N ARG A 64 22.00 -12.26 -13.21
CA ARG A 64 22.88 -13.44 -13.26
C ARG A 64 22.13 -14.73 -12.92
N ASP A 65 21.27 -14.67 -11.92
CA ASP A 65 20.51 -15.84 -11.47
C ASP A 65 19.40 -16.25 -12.44
N CYS A 66 18.72 -15.27 -13.02
CA CYS A 66 17.54 -15.43 -13.88
C CYS A 66 17.48 -14.30 -14.93
N PRO A 67 18.16 -14.45 -16.08
CA PRO A 67 18.26 -13.39 -17.10
C PRO A 67 16.93 -13.10 -17.82
N GLU A 68 15.92 -13.96 -17.66
CA GLU A 68 14.58 -13.78 -18.24
C GLU A 68 13.70 -12.80 -17.44
N LEU A 69 14.15 -12.40 -16.23
CA LEU A 69 13.40 -11.52 -15.36
C LEU A 69 13.78 -10.07 -15.58
N TYR A 70 12.77 -9.21 -15.61
CA TYR A 70 12.94 -7.76 -15.63
C TYR A 70 12.96 -7.20 -14.20
N CYS A 71 13.99 -6.43 -13.88
CA CYS A 71 14.12 -5.74 -12.60
C CYS A 71 13.48 -4.33 -12.68
N GLU A 72 12.58 -4.04 -11.74
CA GLU A 72 12.00 -2.71 -11.56
C GLU A 72 12.47 -2.15 -10.21
N VAL A 73 13.32 -1.12 -10.23
CA VAL A 73 13.75 -0.42 -9.01
C VAL A 73 12.70 0.62 -8.62
N VAL A 74 12.16 0.50 -7.41
CA VAL A 74 11.05 1.32 -6.93
C VAL A 74 11.35 1.85 -5.53
N SER A 75 11.08 3.14 -5.29
CA SER A 75 11.13 3.67 -3.92
C SER A 75 10.02 3.09 -3.03
N VAL A 76 10.31 2.89 -1.75
CA VAL A 76 9.34 2.35 -0.76
C VAL A 76 8.05 3.15 -0.61
N ASN A 77 8.03 4.44 -0.99
CA ASN A 77 6.88 5.33 -0.84
C ASN A 77 6.03 5.44 -2.12
N GLN A 78 6.41 4.76 -3.20
CA GLN A 78 5.68 4.82 -4.47
C GLN A 78 4.43 3.95 -4.45
N LEU A 79 3.33 4.46 -5.01
CA LEU A 79 2.12 3.68 -5.20
C LEU A 79 2.34 2.64 -6.30
N LEU A 80 2.16 1.37 -5.95
CA LEU A 80 2.36 0.24 -6.86
C LEU A 80 1.04 -0.41 -7.25
N THR A 81 0.94 -0.82 -8.51
CA THR A 81 -0.11 -1.71 -8.98
C THR A 81 0.05 -3.10 -8.34
N MET A 82 -1.04 -3.64 -7.79
CA MET A 82 -1.09 -4.96 -7.14
C MET A 82 -1.28 -6.12 -8.14
N CYS A 83 -0.96 -5.92 -9.41
CA CYS A 83 -0.98 -6.99 -10.42
C CYS A 83 0.25 -7.88 -10.26
N TYR A 84 0.08 -9.18 -10.52
CA TYR A 84 1.16 -10.16 -10.52
C TYR A 84 1.74 -10.31 -11.93
N CYS A 85 3.07 -10.24 -12.04
CA CYS A 85 3.83 -10.47 -13.26
C CYS A 85 4.93 -11.50 -13.00
N SER A 86 4.85 -12.67 -13.64
CA SER A 86 5.84 -13.76 -13.47
C SER A 86 7.25 -13.44 -13.98
N HIS A 87 7.38 -12.42 -14.84
CA HIS A 87 8.64 -12.01 -15.44
C HIS A 87 9.21 -10.73 -14.80
N ARG A 88 8.68 -10.29 -13.65
CA ARG A 88 9.10 -9.06 -12.99
C ARG A 88 9.61 -9.33 -11.58
N VAL A 89 10.65 -8.62 -11.19
CA VAL A 89 11.10 -8.51 -9.81
C VAL A 89 11.13 -7.04 -9.43
N ARG A 90 10.42 -6.68 -8.35
CA ARG A 90 10.47 -5.31 -7.81
C ARG A 90 11.50 -5.21 -6.71
N ILE A 91 12.48 -4.34 -6.89
CA ILE A 91 13.52 -4.02 -5.91
C ILE A 91 13.10 -2.75 -5.18
N LEU A 92 12.67 -2.90 -3.93
CA LEU A 92 12.21 -1.80 -3.10
C LEU A 92 13.38 -1.13 -2.38
N VAL A 93 13.65 0.12 -2.72
CA VAL A 93 14.80 0.87 -2.22
C VAL A 93 14.41 1.98 -1.24
N ASP A 94 15.27 2.24 -0.26
CA ASP A 94 15.17 3.41 0.61
C ASP A 94 15.71 4.68 -0.07
N ARG A 95 15.61 5.81 0.62
CA ARG A 95 16.24 7.10 0.26
C ARG A 95 17.74 7.02 0.01
N TYR A 96 18.42 6.02 0.60
CA TYR A 96 19.85 5.78 0.44
C TYR A 96 20.18 4.87 -0.75
N GLY A 97 19.17 4.34 -1.46
CA GLY A 97 19.36 3.39 -2.57
C GLY A 97 19.63 1.95 -2.12
N GLU A 98 19.43 1.65 -0.84
CA GLU A 98 19.57 0.30 -0.28
C GLU A 98 18.25 -0.46 -0.33
N VAL A 99 18.33 -1.77 -0.57
CA VAL A 99 17.17 -2.66 -0.63
C VAL A 99 16.58 -2.87 0.76
N VAL A 100 15.32 -2.46 0.96
CA VAL A 100 14.63 -2.51 2.26
C VAL A 100 13.86 -3.80 2.47
N LYS A 101 13.35 -4.39 1.39
CA LYS A 101 12.53 -5.61 1.43
C LYS A 101 13.14 -6.68 0.55
N ILE A 102 12.91 -7.93 0.95
CA ILE A 102 13.28 -9.09 0.14
C ILE A 102 12.58 -8.97 -1.22
N PRO A 103 13.33 -8.92 -2.33
CA PRO A 103 12.74 -8.94 -3.65
C PRO A 103 12.22 -10.35 -3.97
N HIS A 104 11.07 -10.37 -4.62
CA HIS A 104 10.36 -11.58 -5.03
C HIS A 104 9.86 -11.40 -6.47
N VAL A 105 9.70 -12.51 -7.19
CA VAL A 105 9.02 -12.49 -8.49
C VAL A 105 7.54 -12.11 -8.31
N GLY A 106 7.09 -11.05 -9.01
CA GLY A 106 5.72 -10.55 -8.95
C GLY A 106 5.48 -9.16 -9.56
#